data_AF-B4D624-F1
#
_entry.id   AF-B4D624-F1
#
_cell.length_a   1.000
_cell.length_b   1.000
_cell.length_c   1.000
_cell.angle_alpha   90.00
_cell.angle_beta   90.00
_cell.angle_gamma   90.00
#
_symmetry.space_group_name_H-M   'P 1'
#
loop_
_entity.id
_entity.type
_entity.pdbx_description
1 polymer ?
#
loop_
_entity_poly.entity_id
_entity_poly.type
_entity_poly.pdbx_seq_one_letter_code
_entity_poly.pdbx_strand_id
1 'polypeptide(L)'
;MAPTATTGPAFAGGVAAGVNGIYDGHGLPTTISFDYGLDTSYGSNIPGILFGSRGSTSFSASLRNLLPNTTYYYRARAESAAGTGFGAGMTFTTGTPPRAAVQSLPSPPGTLSPRFLQ
;
A
#
# COMPACT_ATOMS: atom_id res chain seq x y z
N MET A 1 7.18 23.68 -14.92
CA MET A 1 6.22 23.69 -13.79
C MET A 1 6.43 22.44 -12.96
N ALA A 2 6.34 22.54 -11.64
CA ALA A 2 6.42 21.39 -10.74
C ALA A 2 5.23 20.44 -11.01
N PRO A 3 5.40 19.13 -10.80
CA PRO A 3 4.33 18.16 -11.04
C PRO A 3 3.20 18.36 -10.02
N THR A 4 1.98 17.98 -10.38
CA THR A 4 0.83 18.01 -9.46
C THR A 4 0.46 16.58 -9.06
N ALA A 5 0.34 16.32 -7.76
CA ALA A 5 -0.19 15.06 -7.25
C ALA A 5 -1.57 15.30 -6.63
N THR A 6 -2.50 14.41 -6.93
CA THR A 6 -3.83 14.37 -6.33
C THR A 6 -3.98 13.02 -5.65
N THR A 7 -4.00 13.01 -4.33
CA THR A 7 -4.36 11.81 -3.58
C THR A 7 -5.83 11.48 -3.92
N GLY A 8 -6.15 10.21 -4.11
CA GLY A 8 -7.51 9.71 -4.32
C GLY A 8 -8.02 8.88 -3.14
N PRO A 9 -9.24 8.33 -3.23
CA PRO A 9 -9.80 7.51 -2.17
C PRO A 9 -9.03 6.19 -2.01
N ALA A 10 -8.96 5.73 -0.76
CA ALA A 10 -8.39 4.45 -0.40
C ALA A 10 -9.49 3.44 -0.07
N PHE A 11 -9.27 2.18 -0.44
CA PHE A 11 -10.12 1.05 -0.11
C PHE A 11 -9.39 0.13 0.87
N ALA A 12 -9.81 0.14 2.14
CA ALA A 12 -9.17 -0.66 3.18
C ALA A 12 -9.91 -1.99 3.40
N GLY A 13 -9.18 -3.10 3.39
CA GLY A 13 -9.66 -4.45 3.67
C GLY A 13 -8.85 -5.11 4.77
N GLY A 14 -9.39 -5.18 5.99
CA GLY A 14 -8.80 -5.92 7.13
C GLY A 14 -7.37 -5.53 7.49
N VAL A 15 -6.40 -6.14 6.79
CA VAL A 15 -4.94 -5.96 6.98
C VAL A 15 -4.23 -5.41 5.73
N ALA A 16 -4.98 -4.97 4.73
CA ALA A 16 -4.49 -4.39 3.49
C ALA A 16 -5.32 -3.16 3.10
N ALA A 17 -4.77 -2.28 2.26
CA ALA A 17 -5.52 -1.16 1.69
C ALA A 17 -5.03 -0.83 0.28
N GLY A 18 -5.94 -0.57 -0.66
CA GLY A 18 -5.62 -0.05 -1.98
C GLY A 18 -5.79 1.46 -2.00
N VAL A 19 -4.70 2.22 -2.15
CA VAL A 19 -4.76 3.68 -2.34
C VAL A 19 -4.74 3.99 -3.84
N ASN A 20 -5.53 4.99 -4.23
CA ASN A 20 -5.56 5.50 -5.59
C ASN A 20 -5.10 6.95 -5.59
N GLY A 21 -4.58 7.41 -6.73
CA GLY A 21 -4.20 8.80 -6.93
C GLY A 21 -4.11 9.13 -8.41
N ILE A 22 -3.99 10.42 -8.70
CA ILE A 22 -3.74 10.95 -10.02
C ILE A 22 -2.50 11.83 -9.91
N TYR A 23 -1.61 11.78 -10.91
CA TYR A 23 -0.53 12.75 -11.00
C TYR A 23 -0.50 13.37 -12.39
N ASP A 24 -0.06 14.62 -12.48
CA ASP A 24 0.27 15.30 -13.72
C ASP A 24 1.74 15.71 -13.71
N GLY A 25 2.53 15.05 -14.56
CA GLY A 25 3.98 15.28 -14.69
C GLY A 25 4.35 16.40 -15.64
N HIS A 26 3.37 17.06 -16.29
CA HIS A 26 3.59 18.16 -17.22
C HIS A 26 4.62 17.87 -18.33
N GLY A 27 4.70 16.61 -18.80
CA GLY A 27 5.63 16.17 -19.84
C GLY A 27 7.05 15.85 -19.35
N LEU A 28 7.27 15.80 -18.04
CA LEU A 28 8.53 15.38 -17.43
C LEU A 28 8.41 14.00 -16.77
N PRO A 29 9.50 13.21 -16.76
CA PRO A 29 9.53 11.98 -15.98
C PRO A 29 9.35 12.32 -14.51
N THR A 30 8.36 11.68 -13.89
CA THR A 30 7.91 11.99 -12.53
C THR A 30 7.82 10.70 -11.71
N THR A 31 8.54 10.67 -10.60
CA THR A 31 8.48 9.58 -9.63
C THR A 31 7.33 9.84 -8.67
N ILE A 32 6.38 8.91 -8.62
CA ILE A 32 5.20 9.04 -7.76
C ILE A 32 5.28 8.02 -6.63
N SER A 33 5.25 8.51 -5.40
CA SER A 33 5.31 7.72 -4.18
C SER A 33 4.09 7.98 -3.29
N PHE A 34 3.77 7.04 -2.41
CA PHE A 34 2.76 7.24 -1.36
C PHE A 34 3.43 7.20 0.00
N ASP A 35 3.35 8.31 0.73
CA ASP A 35 3.71 8.35 2.14
C ASP A 35 2.50 7.90 2.96
N TYR A 36 2.68 6.99 3.91
CA TYR A 36 1.63 6.53 4.80
C TYR A 36 2.13 6.27 6.23
N GLY A 37 1.26 6.39 7.22
CA GLY A 37 1.62 6.15 8.61
C GLY A 37 0.44 6.20 9.55
N LEU A 38 0.70 5.93 10.83
CA LEU A 38 -0.31 6.07 11.90
C LEU A 38 -0.59 7.54 12.22
N ASP A 39 0.36 8.42 11.90
CA ASP A 39 0.31 9.85 12.14
C ASP A 39 0.77 10.64 10.90
N THR A 40 0.65 11.97 10.97
CA THR A 40 1.13 12.91 9.94
C THR A 40 2.65 12.94 9.75
N SER A 41 3.40 12.19 10.56
CA SER A 41 4.84 11.93 10.34
C SER A 41 5.10 10.91 9.22
N TYR A 42 4.07 10.19 8.75
CA TYR A 42 4.13 9.23 7.64
C TYR A 42 5.35 8.29 7.72
N GLY A 43 5.46 7.54 8.83
CA GLY A 43 6.62 6.69 9.14
C GLY A 43 6.86 5.50 8.20
N SER A 44 6.05 5.34 7.15
CA SER A 44 6.28 4.37 6.09
C SER A 44 6.02 5.01 4.73
N ASN A 45 6.68 4.49 3.70
CA ASN A 45 6.51 4.95 2.34
C ASN A 45 6.39 3.73 1.43
N ILE A 46 5.43 3.78 0.51
CA ILE A 46 5.39 2.85 -0.60
C ILE A 46 6.41 3.35 -1.62
N PRO A 47 7.41 2.53 -1.99
CA PRO A 47 8.42 2.93 -2.94
C PRO A 47 7.76 3.45 -4.21
N GLY A 48 8.23 4.61 -4.65
CA GLY A 48 7.65 5.30 -5.78
C GLY A 48 7.80 4.54 -7.09
N ILE A 49 6.77 4.62 -7.93
CA ILE A 49 6.83 4.15 -9.31
C ILE A 49 7.28 5.33 -10.17
N LEU A 50 8.34 5.13 -10.96
CA LEU A 50 8.72 6.10 -11.98
C LEU A 50 7.72 6.01 -13.11
N PHE A 51 6.93 7.07 -13.27
CA PHE A 51 6.15 7.24 -14.48
C PHE A 51 6.95 8.12 -15.45
N GLY A 52 6.99 7.73 -16.72
CA GLY A 52 7.69 8.49 -17.75
C GLY A 52 7.05 9.87 -18.01
N SER A 53 7.42 10.50 -19.13
CA SER A 53 6.90 11.80 -19.58
C SER A 53 5.45 11.77 -20.05
N ARG A 54 4.57 11.04 -19.36
CA ARG A 54 3.14 10.96 -19.67
C ARG A 54 2.43 12.10 -18.93
N GLY A 55 1.37 12.63 -19.54
CA GLY A 55 0.49 13.60 -18.87
C GLY A 55 -0.29 12.96 -17.72
N SER A 56 -1.34 13.65 -17.26
CA SER A 56 -2.27 13.17 -16.23
C SER A 56 -2.53 11.66 -16.30
N THR A 57 -2.03 10.92 -15.31
CA THR A 57 -2.11 9.46 -15.25
C THR A 57 -2.59 9.03 -13.87
N SER A 58 -3.52 8.08 -13.83
CA SER A 58 -3.95 7.45 -12.59
C SER A 58 -2.95 6.39 -12.14
N PHE A 59 -2.75 6.30 -10.83
CA PHE A 59 -1.88 5.31 -10.23
C PHE A 59 -2.55 4.73 -8.98
N SER A 60 -2.25 3.47 -8.70
CA SER A 60 -2.76 2.76 -7.53
C SER A 60 -1.64 1.98 -6.87
N ALA A 61 -1.72 1.87 -5.55
CA ALA A 61 -0.77 1.10 -4.76
C ALA A 61 -1.50 0.29 -3.69
N SER A 62 -0.98 -0.88 -3.40
CA SER A 62 -1.54 -1.79 -2.40
C SER A 62 -0.65 -1.81 -1.16
N LEU A 63 -1.16 -1.30 -0.06
CA LEU A 63 -0.60 -1.43 1.28
C LEU A 63 -0.94 -2.81 1.82
N ARG A 64 0.07 -3.47 2.40
CA ARG A 64 -0.05 -4.78 3.06
C ARG A 64 0.51 -4.67 4.47
N ASN A 65 0.23 -5.67 5.30
CA ASN A 65 0.73 -5.75 6.68
C ASN A 65 0.28 -4.57 7.55
N LEU A 66 -0.93 -4.06 7.31
CA LEU A 66 -1.53 -3.02 8.13
C LEU A 66 -2.17 -3.62 9.38
N LEU A 67 -2.18 -2.85 10.46
CA LEU A 67 -2.93 -3.19 11.66
C LEU A 67 -4.43 -3.06 11.38
N PRO A 68 -5.26 -4.02 11.83
CA PRO A 68 -6.71 -3.92 11.69
C PRO A 68 -7.31 -2.87 12.62
N ASN A 69 -8.51 -2.39 12.29
CA ASN A 69 -9.23 -1.38 13.06
C ASN A 69 -8.36 -0.15 13.43
N THR A 70 -7.50 0.26 12.50
CA THR A 70 -6.50 1.30 12.71
C THR A 70 -6.64 2.36 11.63
N THR A 71 -6.64 3.63 12.04
CA THR A 71 -6.66 4.77 11.12
C THR A 71 -5.25 5.09 10.67
N TYR A 72 -5.07 5.18 9.35
CA TYR A 72 -3.82 5.52 8.70
C TYR A 72 -3.98 6.84 7.93
N TYR A 73 -2.94 7.68 7.99
CA TYR A 73 -2.79 8.88 7.19
C TYR A 73 -1.97 8.55 5.95
N TYR A 74 -2.38 9.05 4.79
CA TYR A 74 -1.67 8.85 3.54
C TYR A 74 -1.70 10.10 2.66
N ARG A 75 -0.67 10.28 1.84
CA ARG A 75 -0.60 11.35 0.83
C ARG A 75 0.17 10.89 -0.41
N ALA A 76 -0.23 11.39 -1.57
CA ALA A 76 0.54 11.25 -2.80
C ALA A 76 1.70 12.25 -2.84
N ARG A 77 2.87 11.81 -3.28
CA ARG A 77 4.05 12.65 -3.53
C ARG A 77 4.53 12.44 -4.95
N ALA A 78 4.55 13.50 -5.74
CA ALA A 78 5.11 13.53 -7.08
C ALA A 78 6.43 14.28 -7.10
N GLU A 79 7.48 13.66 -7.63
CA GLU A 79 8.81 14.27 -7.70
C GLU A 79 9.33 14.21 -9.13
N SER A 80 9.70 15.36 -9.67
CA SER A 80 10.32 15.48 -10.99
C SER A 80 11.48 16.46 -10.96
N ALA A 81 12.22 16.54 -12.07
CA ALA A 81 13.32 17.50 -12.21
C ALA A 81 12.88 18.96 -12.06
N ALA A 82 11.59 19.26 -12.22
CA ALA A 82 11.05 20.62 -12.04
C ALA A 82 10.62 20.93 -10.59
N GLY A 83 10.61 19.94 -9.70
CA GLY A 83 10.25 20.09 -8.29
C GLY A 83 9.38 18.95 -7.76
N THR A 84 8.83 19.17 -6.56
CA THR A 84 7.97 18.19 -5.88
C THR A 84 6.57 18.73 -5.67
N GLY A 85 5.57 17.98 -6.11
CA GLY A 85 4.16 18.21 -5.84
C GLY A 85 3.64 17.27 -4.76
N PHE A 86 2.92 17.82 -3.78
CA PHE A 86 2.26 17.03 -2.74
C PHE A 86 0.76 17.05 -2.96
N GLY A 87 0.14 15.87 -2.87
CA GLY A 87 -1.30 15.74 -2.82
C GLY A 87 -1.86 16.05 -1.44
N ALA A 88 -3.18 16.22 -1.37
CA ALA A 88 -3.89 16.40 -0.10
C ALA A 88 -3.68 15.18 0.80
N GLY A 89 -3.48 15.41 2.09
CA GLY A 89 -3.46 14.34 3.09
C GLY A 89 -4.86 13.79 3.28
N MET A 90 -4.98 12.46 3.20
CA MET A 90 -6.22 11.74 3.45
C MET A 90 -6.01 10.67 4.52
N THR A 91 -7.11 10.16 5.03
CA THR A 91 -7.11 9.08 6.03
C THR A 91 -8.00 7.94 5.59
N PHE A 92 -7.59 6.72 5.91
CA PHE A 92 -8.45 5.54 5.80
C PHE A 92 -8.38 4.73 7.09
N THR A 93 -9.45 4.02 7.41
CA THR A 93 -9.49 3.12 8.55
C THR A 93 -9.56 1.69 8.04
N THR A 94 -8.64 0.84 8.49
CA THR A 94 -8.69 -0.59 8.17
C THR A 94 -9.87 -1.26 8.85
N GLY A 95 -10.53 -2.17 8.14
CA GLY A 95 -11.58 -2.99 8.74
C GLY A 95 -11.01 -3.97 9.77
N THR A 96 -11.90 -4.66 10.48
CA THR A 96 -11.50 -5.87 11.22
C THR A 96 -11.00 -6.92 10.23
N PRO A 97 -9.96 -7.71 10.54
CA PRO A 97 -9.55 -8.78 9.64
C PRO A 97 -10.74 -9.74 9.52
N PRO A 98 -11.02 -10.31 8.34
CA PRO A 98 -11.82 -11.52 8.29
C PRO A 98 -11.13 -12.52 9.22
N ARG A 99 -11.88 -13.11 10.16
CA ARG A 99 -11.36 -14.15 11.06
C ARG A 99 -10.63 -15.15 10.18
N ALA A 100 -9.31 -15.22 10.30
CA ALA A 100 -8.55 -16.23 9.58
C ALA A 100 -9.17 -17.56 9.98
N ALA A 101 -9.89 -18.21 9.06
CA ALA A 101 -10.12 -19.63 9.21
C ALA A 101 -8.71 -20.20 9.22
N VAL A 102 -8.26 -20.62 10.40
CA VAL A 102 -7.10 -21.48 10.53
C VAL A 102 -7.40 -22.67 9.62
N GLN A 103 -6.91 -22.64 8.38
CA GLN A 103 -6.67 -23.86 7.67
C GLN A 103 -5.54 -24.48 8.47
N SER A 104 -5.92 -25.26 9.48
CA SER A 104 -5.05 -26.28 10.02
C SER A 104 -4.56 -27.03 8.79
N LEU A 105 -3.29 -26.84 8.44
CA LEU A 105 -2.58 -27.81 7.63
C LEU A 105 -2.93 -29.15 8.26
N PRO A 106 -3.59 -30.09 7.56
CA PRO A 106 -3.73 -31.42 8.11
C PRO A 106 -2.30 -31.88 8.40
N SER A 107 -2.00 -32.07 9.69
CA SER A 107 -0.76 -32.69 10.13
C SER A 107 -0.58 -33.95 9.28
N PRO A 108 0.59 -34.18 8.66
CA PRO A 108 0.81 -35.42 7.93
C PRO A 108 0.50 -36.59 8.89
N PRO A 109 -0.24 -37.63 8.44
CA PRO A 109 -0.50 -38.79 9.28
C PRO A 109 0.83 -39.32 9.81
N GLY A 110 0.94 -39.46 11.13
CA GLY A 110 2.14 -40.01 11.76
C GLY A 110 2.45 -41.37 11.14
N THR A 111 3.65 -41.52 10.57
CA THR A 111 4.15 -42.81 10.14
C THR A 111 4.30 -43.69 11.37
N LEU A 112 3.42 -44.69 11.50
CA LEU A 112 3.45 -45.69 12.55
C LEU A 112 4.77 -46.46 12.50
N SER A 113 5.40 -46.58 13.67
CA SER A 113 6.65 -47.27 13.94
C SER A 113 6.64 -48.74 13.49
N PRO A 114 7.70 -49.29 12.87
CA PRO A 114 7.88 -50.73 12.80
C PRO A 114 8.38 -51.24 14.16
N ARG A 115 7.50 -51.90 14.93
CA ARG A 115 7.93 -52.79 16.02
C ARG A 115 8.27 -54.15 15.41
N PHE A 116 9.55 -54.44 15.21
CA PHE A 116 9.98 -55.83 15.06
C PHE A 116 10.09 -56.42 16.48
N LEU A 117 9.08 -57.20 16.89
CA LEU A 117 9.20 -58.14 17.99
C LEU A 117 9.79 -59.45 17.44
N GLN A 118 10.84 -59.93 18.11
CA GLN A 118 11.46 -61.26 18.10
C GLN A 118 11.79 -61.92 16.76
#